data_AF-U5NPY7-F1
#
_entry.id   AF-U5NPY7-F1
#
_cell.length_a   1.000
_cell.length_b   1.000
_cell.length_c   1.000
_cell.angle_alpha   90.00
_cell.angle_beta   90.00
_cell.angle_gamma   90.00
#
_symmetry.space_group_name_H-M   'P 1'
#
loop_
_entity.id
_entity.type
_entity.pdbx_description
1 polymer ?
#
loop_
_entity_poly.entity_id
_entity_poly.type
_entity_poly.pdbx_seq_one_letter_code
_entity_poly.pdbx_strand_id
1 'polypeptide(L)'
;FWGATVITNLLSAVPYMGTELVQWLWGGFAVDNATLTRFFSFHFLFPFIIAAFTMIHLLFLHQTGSNNPLGINSNSDKIPFHPYFTYKDIFGFVVMIMFLTFLTLMAPYLLGDPDNFIPANPLVTPPHIQPEWYFLFAYAILRSIPNKLGGVIALVMSIAILFILPFTNKFTFQSNQFYPINQILFWMMTITVILLTWIGARPVEDPYILTGQLLTVIYFLYFIINPLVAIWWENLMK
;
A
#
# COMPACT_ATOMS: atom_id res chain seq x y z
N PHE A 1 -17.37 1.70 11.98
CA PHE A 1 -18.63 1.15 11.42
C PHE A 1 -18.74 1.46 9.93
N TRP A 2 -18.89 2.74 9.54
CA TRP A 2 -19.10 3.13 8.15
C TRP A 2 -17.99 2.72 7.18
N GLY A 3 -16.72 2.85 7.57
CA GLY A 3 -15.60 2.32 6.78
C GLY A 3 -15.72 0.82 6.52
N ALA A 4 -16.07 0.03 7.54
CA ALA A 4 -16.30 -1.41 7.38
C ALA A 4 -17.47 -1.67 6.42
N THR A 5 -18.60 -0.98 6.58
CA THR A 5 -19.76 -1.11 5.68
C THR A 5 -19.38 -0.82 4.23
N VAL A 6 -18.69 0.28 3.96
CA VAL A 6 -18.33 0.68 2.59
C VAL A 6 -17.30 -0.28 1.98
N ILE A 7 -16.20 -0.56 2.69
CA ILE A 7 -15.07 -1.35 2.16
C ILE A 7 -15.50 -2.80 1.90
N THR A 8 -16.19 -3.44 2.86
CA THR A 8 -16.62 -4.82 2.67
C THR A 8 -17.69 -4.96 1.59
N ASN A 9 -18.56 -3.94 1.44
CA ASN A 9 -19.55 -3.92 0.38
C ASN A 9 -18.93 -3.77 -1.02
N LEU A 10 -17.64 -3.45 -1.15
CA LEU A 10 -16.94 -3.52 -2.45
C LEU A 10 -16.96 -4.94 -3.03
N LEU A 11 -17.03 -5.99 -2.21
CA LEU A 11 -17.16 -7.38 -2.66
C LEU A 11 -18.47 -7.63 -3.42
N SER A 12 -19.51 -6.82 -3.21
CA SER A 12 -20.75 -6.92 -3.99
C SER A 12 -20.58 -6.57 -5.47
N ALA A 13 -19.42 -6.02 -5.86
CA ALA A 13 -19.08 -5.81 -7.27
C ALA A 13 -18.75 -7.12 -8.01
N VAL A 14 -18.44 -8.21 -7.30
CA VAL A 14 -18.13 -9.52 -7.91
C VAL A 14 -19.39 -10.07 -8.61
N PRO A 15 -19.35 -10.36 -9.92
CA PRO A 15 -20.49 -10.90 -10.65
C PRO A 15 -20.99 -12.22 -10.04
N TYR A 16 -22.31 -12.41 -10.07
CA TYR A 16 -23.03 -13.61 -9.61
C TYR A 16 -23.01 -13.87 -8.09
N MET A 17 -21.85 -13.77 -7.42
CA MET A 17 -21.70 -14.15 -6.00
C MET A 17 -21.50 -12.97 -5.04
N GLY A 18 -21.40 -11.74 -5.54
CA GLY A 18 -20.99 -10.59 -4.72
C GLY A 18 -21.86 -10.36 -3.48
N THR A 19 -23.18 -10.42 -3.61
CA THR A 19 -24.10 -10.22 -2.47
C THR A 19 -23.95 -11.32 -1.42
N GLU A 20 -23.81 -12.58 -1.84
CA GLU A 20 -23.62 -13.72 -0.95
C GLU A 20 -22.29 -13.61 -0.19
N LEU A 21 -21.21 -13.20 -0.87
CA LEU A 21 -19.89 -12.97 -0.25
C LEU A 21 -19.94 -11.90 0.85
N VAL A 22 -20.66 -10.79 0.59
CA VAL A 22 -20.81 -9.70 1.56
C VAL A 22 -21.60 -10.16 2.78
N GLN A 23 -22.75 -10.81 2.57
CA GLN A 23 -23.59 -11.30 3.67
C GLN A 23 -22.90 -12.41 4.46
N TRP A 24 -22.15 -13.28 3.78
CA TRP A 24 -21.31 -14.29 4.42
C TRP A 24 -20.23 -13.63 5.29
N LEU A 25 -19.53 -12.61 4.77
CA LEU A 25 -18.50 -11.88 5.50
C LEU A 25 -19.07 -11.10 6.69
N TRP A 26 -20.29 -10.58 6.61
CA TRP A 26 -20.97 -9.93 7.74
C TRP A 26 -21.58 -10.92 8.73
N GLY A 27 -22.03 -12.08 8.27
CA GLY A 27 -22.85 -12.98 9.07
C GLY A 27 -24.28 -12.50 9.26
N GLY A 28 -24.78 -11.74 8.29
CA GLY A 28 -26.07 -11.07 8.35
C GLY A 28 -26.25 -10.11 7.18
N PHE A 29 -27.30 -9.30 7.24
CA PHE A 29 -27.66 -8.36 6.16
C PHE A 29 -26.94 -7.01 6.23
N ALA A 30 -26.28 -6.71 7.35
CA ALA A 30 -25.53 -5.48 7.59
C ALA A 30 -24.35 -5.77 8.52
N VAL A 31 -23.44 -4.80 8.65
CA VAL A 31 -22.39 -4.82 9.67
C VAL A 31 -23.05 -4.72 11.05
N ASP A 32 -22.85 -5.74 11.90
CA ASP A 32 -23.41 -5.78 13.26
C ASP A 32 -22.49 -6.60 14.19
N ASN A 33 -22.97 -7.01 15.37
CA ASN A 33 -22.20 -7.74 16.39
C ASN A 33 -21.55 -9.04 15.86
N ALA A 34 -22.22 -9.75 14.95
CA ALA A 34 -21.65 -10.92 14.29
C ALA A 34 -20.39 -10.57 13.47
N THR A 35 -20.34 -9.38 12.86
CA THR A 35 -19.19 -8.84 12.13
C THR A 35 -18.08 -8.39 13.09
N LEU A 36 -18.45 -7.75 14.21
CA LEU A 36 -17.47 -7.28 15.19
C LEU A 36 -16.71 -8.43 15.85
N THR A 37 -17.43 -9.46 16.30
CA THR A 37 -16.83 -10.63 16.97
C THR A 37 -15.88 -11.40 16.06
N ARG A 38 -16.25 -11.63 14.78
CA ARG A 38 -15.35 -12.27 13.81
C ARG A 38 -14.14 -11.38 13.46
N PHE A 39 -14.33 -10.07 13.32
CA PHE A 39 -13.24 -9.17 12.97
C PHE A 39 -12.23 -9.08 14.11
N PHE A 40 -12.69 -9.12 15.37
CA PHE A 40 -11.80 -9.27 16.51
C PHE A 40 -10.97 -10.57 16.43
N SER A 41 -11.61 -11.71 16.16
CA SER A 41 -10.90 -12.99 16.00
C SER A 41 -9.89 -12.97 14.87
N PHE A 42 -10.24 -12.39 13.71
CA PHE A 42 -9.31 -12.23 12.58
C PHE A 42 -8.18 -11.26 12.89
N HIS A 43 -8.47 -10.13 13.53
CA HIS A 43 -7.49 -9.15 13.94
C HIS A 43 -6.49 -9.74 14.94
N PHE A 44 -6.94 -10.62 15.84
CA PHE A 44 -6.06 -11.36 16.73
C PHE A 44 -5.20 -12.39 15.97
N LEU A 45 -5.79 -13.11 15.01
CA LEU A 45 -5.11 -14.19 14.28
C LEU A 45 -4.07 -13.69 13.27
N PHE A 46 -4.40 -12.66 12.48
CA PHE A 46 -3.56 -12.24 11.35
C PHE A 46 -2.14 -11.79 11.72
N PRO A 47 -1.87 -11.12 12.85
CA PRO A 47 -0.51 -10.82 13.29
C PRO A 47 0.38 -12.07 13.41
N PHE A 48 -0.15 -13.19 13.90
CA PHE A 48 0.61 -14.45 14.01
C PHE A 48 0.87 -15.07 12.63
N ILE A 49 -0.10 -14.99 11.72
CA ILE A 49 0.08 -15.42 10.33
C ILE A 49 1.16 -14.57 9.65
N ILE A 50 1.15 -13.25 9.85
CA ILE A 50 2.17 -12.33 9.34
C ILE A 50 3.54 -12.71 9.89
N ALA A 51 3.68 -12.98 11.20
CA ALA A 51 4.94 -13.43 11.78
C ALA A 51 5.47 -14.73 11.15
N ALA A 52 4.59 -15.70 10.87
CA ALA A 52 4.97 -16.92 10.15
C ALA A 52 5.46 -16.62 8.72
N PHE A 53 4.77 -15.75 7.98
CA PHE A 53 5.21 -15.32 6.66
C PHE A 53 6.52 -14.51 6.70
N THR A 54 6.79 -13.74 7.76
CA THR A 54 8.08 -13.08 7.96
C THR A 54 9.22 -14.09 8.10
N MET A 55 9.00 -15.21 8.79
CA MET A 55 10.02 -16.28 8.88
C MET A 55 10.28 -16.93 7.51
N ILE A 56 9.24 -17.18 6.71
CA ILE A 56 9.38 -17.68 5.34
C ILE A 56 10.14 -16.66 4.47
N HIS A 57 9.81 -15.38 4.59
CA HIS A 57 10.50 -14.30 3.89
C HIS A 57 11.99 -14.27 4.23
N LEU A 58 12.35 -14.33 5.51
CA LEU A 58 13.76 -14.37 5.96
C LEU A 58 14.49 -15.64 5.51
N LEU A 59 13.81 -16.79 5.50
CA LEU A 59 14.37 -18.03 5.01
C LEU A 59 14.80 -17.91 3.54
N PHE A 60 13.93 -17.39 2.67
CA PHE A 60 14.28 -17.16 1.27
C PHE A 60 15.36 -16.09 1.11
N LEU A 61 15.31 -15.01 1.90
CA LEU A 61 16.36 -13.99 1.90
C LEU A 61 17.72 -14.57 2.27
N HIS A 62 17.79 -15.50 3.23
CA HIS A 62 19.03 -16.14 3.67
C HIS A 62 19.61 -17.13 2.65
N GLN A 63 18.81 -17.62 1.68
CA GLN A 63 19.33 -18.45 0.60
C GLN A 63 20.19 -17.65 -0.38
N THR A 64 19.83 -16.39 -0.65
CA THR A 64 20.57 -15.53 -1.60
C THR A 64 21.48 -14.51 -0.91
N GLY A 65 21.18 -14.15 0.34
CA GLY A 65 21.75 -13.00 1.02
C GLY A 65 21.11 -11.68 0.59
N SER A 66 21.41 -10.60 1.33
CA SER A 66 20.94 -9.25 1.02
C SER A 66 21.54 -8.69 -0.26
N ASN A 67 20.75 -7.92 -1.01
CA ASN A 67 21.25 -7.09 -2.10
C ASN A 67 22.00 -5.85 -1.55
N ASN A 68 22.72 -5.13 -2.40
CA ASN A 68 23.43 -3.90 -2.07
C ASN A 68 23.12 -2.77 -3.08
N PRO A 69 23.45 -1.50 -2.76
CA PRO A 69 23.08 -0.37 -3.61
C PRO A 69 23.60 -0.44 -5.05
N LEU A 70 24.76 -1.07 -5.27
CA LEU A 70 25.34 -1.26 -6.60
C LEU A 70 24.67 -2.41 -7.38
N GLY A 71 23.94 -3.31 -6.72
CA GLY A 71 23.29 -4.45 -7.38
C GLY A 71 24.28 -5.44 -8.02
N ILE A 72 25.51 -5.50 -7.50
CA ILE A 72 26.54 -6.47 -7.91
C ILE A 72 26.73 -7.54 -6.84
N ASN A 73 27.39 -8.65 -7.16
CA ASN A 73 27.69 -9.67 -6.15
C ASN A 73 28.65 -9.12 -5.08
N SER A 74 28.19 -9.08 -3.81
CA SER A 74 28.95 -8.56 -2.67
C SER A 74 29.82 -9.60 -1.96
N ASN A 75 29.91 -10.85 -2.44
CA ASN A 75 30.63 -11.94 -1.77
C ASN A 75 32.10 -11.63 -1.47
N SER A 76 32.74 -10.80 -2.30
CA SER A 76 34.15 -10.40 -2.11
C SER A 76 34.37 -9.45 -0.92
N ASP A 77 33.32 -8.78 -0.45
CA ASP A 77 33.39 -7.74 0.58
C ASP A 77 32.25 -7.88 1.59
N LYS A 78 32.04 -9.12 2.06
CA LYS A 78 31.08 -9.40 3.13
C LYS A 78 31.70 -9.10 4.49
N ILE A 79 30.91 -8.45 5.33
CA ILE A 79 31.20 -8.25 6.76
C ILE A 79 30.23 -9.08 7.61
N PRO A 80 30.63 -9.51 8.82
CA PRO A 80 29.71 -10.20 9.72
C PRO A 80 28.55 -9.27 10.11
N PHE A 81 27.37 -9.84 10.35
CA PHE A 81 26.19 -9.05 10.73
C PHE A 81 26.42 -8.31 12.06
N HIS A 82 26.97 -9.01 13.05
CA HIS A 82 27.42 -8.42 14.30
C HIS A 82 28.92 -8.09 14.21
N PRO A 83 29.37 -6.90 14.66
CA PRO A 83 28.61 -5.85 15.34
C PRO A 83 27.94 -4.82 14.41
N TYR A 84 28.30 -4.82 13.13
CA TYR A 84 28.03 -3.71 12.21
C TYR A 84 26.53 -3.41 12.04
N PHE A 85 25.75 -4.39 11.59
CA PHE A 85 24.31 -4.22 11.37
C PHE A 85 23.54 -4.28 12.68
N THR A 86 24.00 -5.02 13.69
CA THR A 86 23.37 -4.99 15.03
C THR A 86 23.34 -3.57 15.62
N TYR A 87 24.47 -2.86 15.63
CA TYR A 87 24.49 -1.48 16.15
C TYR A 87 23.75 -0.50 15.26
N LYS A 88 23.84 -0.66 13.93
CA LYS A 88 23.07 0.16 12.98
C LYS A 88 21.56 0.00 13.22
N ASP A 89 21.10 -1.23 13.41
CA ASP A 89 19.69 -1.53 13.62
C ASP A 89 19.21 -1.01 14.98
N ILE A 90 19.99 -1.20 16.05
CA ILE A 90 19.68 -0.63 17.38
C ILE A 90 19.53 0.91 17.28
N PHE A 91 20.44 1.58 16.60
CA PHE A 91 20.33 3.03 16.38
C PHE A 91 19.05 3.39 15.61
N GLY A 92 18.74 2.66 14.54
CA GLY A 92 17.49 2.83 13.79
C GLY A 92 16.24 2.63 14.65
N PHE A 93 16.23 1.62 15.52
CA PHE A 93 15.13 1.36 16.47
C PHE A 93 14.98 2.50 17.48
N VAL A 94 16.09 3.04 18.01
CA VAL A 94 16.04 4.18 18.94
C VAL A 94 15.40 5.39 18.26
N VAL A 95 15.81 5.72 17.03
CA VAL A 95 15.23 6.83 16.26
C VAL A 95 13.75 6.59 15.98
N MET A 96 13.36 5.39 15.56
CA MET A 96 11.95 5.04 15.30
C MET A 96 11.09 5.15 16.57
N ILE A 97 11.55 4.61 17.70
CA ILE A 97 10.85 4.69 18.99
C ILE A 97 10.75 6.14 19.46
N MET A 98 11.78 6.96 19.25
CA MET A 98 11.73 8.39 19.55
C MET A 98 10.61 9.09 18.77
N PHE A 99 10.48 8.86 17.46
CA PHE A 99 9.38 9.44 16.69
C PHE A 99 8.01 8.90 17.11
N LEU A 100 7.90 7.60 17.39
CA LEU A 100 6.65 6.99 17.85
C LEU A 100 6.22 7.57 19.20
N THR A 101 7.15 7.68 20.16
CA THR A 101 6.87 8.26 21.49
C THR A 101 6.54 9.74 21.41
N PHE A 102 7.21 10.50 20.54
CA PHE A 102 6.85 11.90 20.31
C PHE A 102 5.43 12.01 19.76
N LEU A 103 5.06 11.22 18.75
CA LEU A 103 3.72 11.20 18.20
C LEU A 103 2.68 10.82 19.26
N THR A 104 2.90 9.74 20.02
CA THR A 104 1.91 9.25 20.99
C THR A 104 1.76 10.14 22.21
N LEU A 105 2.83 10.81 22.66
CA LEU A 105 2.77 11.67 23.85
C LEU A 105 2.40 13.12 23.52
N MET A 106 2.85 13.66 22.39
CA MET A 106 2.61 15.08 22.04
C MET A 106 1.39 15.28 21.15
N ALA A 107 1.09 14.35 20.25
CA ALA A 107 0.00 14.49 19.29
C ALA A 107 -0.69 13.14 18.98
N PRO A 108 -1.26 12.44 19.99
CA PRO A 108 -1.78 11.08 19.84
C PRO A 108 -2.89 10.93 18.79
N TYR A 109 -3.59 12.03 18.49
CA TYR A 109 -4.71 12.05 17.54
C TYR A 109 -4.36 12.69 16.20
N LEU A 110 -3.10 13.05 15.95
CA LEU A 110 -2.67 13.72 14.71
C LEU A 110 -3.00 12.93 13.44
N LEU A 111 -2.93 11.60 13.51
CA LEU A 111 -3.18 10.69 12.40
C LEU A 111 -4.57 10.01 12.45
N GLY A 112 -5.39 10.37 13.43
CA GLY A 112 -6.72 9.81 13.66
C GLY A 112 -7.83 10.70 13.12
N ASP A 113 -9.00 10.11 12.87
CA ASP A 113 -10.20 10.85 12.47
C ASP A 113 -11.07 11.16 13.70
N PRO A 114 -11.45 12.43 13.95
CA PRO A 114 -12.28 12.80 15.09
C PRO A 114 -13.65 12.11 15.11
N ASP A 115 -14.18 11.69 13.96
CA ASP A 115 -15.48 11.01 13.88
C ASP A 115 -15.46 9.65 14.60
N ASN A 116 -14.28 9.04 14.78
CA ASN A 116 -14.14 7.77 15.51
C ASN A 116 -14.26 7.92 17.05
N PHE A 117 -14.38 9.14 17.59
CA PHE A 117 -14.73 9.37 18.99
C PHE A 117 -16.25 9.35 19.24
N ILE A 118 -17.05 9.31 18.18
CA ILE A 118 -18.51 9.23 18.27
C ILE A 118 -18.90 7.75 18.16
N PRO A 119 -19.70 7.21 19.11
CA PRO A 119 -20.21 5.85 19.01
C PRO A 119 -20.95 5.62 17.69
N ALA A 120 -20.73 4.45 17.09
CA ALA A 120 -21.31 4.13 15.79
C ALA A 120 -22.85 4.21 15.82
N ASN A 121 -23.43 4.97 14.88
CA ASN A 121 -24.86 5.06 14.68
C ASN A 121 -25.22 4.65 13.24
N PRO A 122 -25.91 3.51 13.03
CA PRO A 122 -26.31 3.04 11.69
C PRO A 122 -27.26 4.00 10.93
N LEU A 123 -27.88 4.96 11.62
CA LEU A 123 -28.81 5.92 11.02
C LEU A 123 -28.16 7.27 10.68
N VAL A 124 -26.90 7.50 11.10
CA VAL A 124 -26.20 8.77 10.90
C VAL A 124 -24.87 8.50 10.20
N THR A 125 -24.83 8.83 8.91
CA THR A 125 -23.63 8.77 8.08
C THR A 125 -22.78 10.02 8.30
N PRO A 126 -21.48 9.90 8.63
CA PRO A 126 -20.56 11.03 8.69
C PRO A 126 -20.48 11.76 7.35
N PRO A 127 -20.21 13.08 7.35
CA PRO A 127 -20.17 13.89 6.14
C PRO A 127 -19.07 13.45 5.16
N HIS A 128 -17.93 12.98 5.65
CA HIS A 128 -16.83 12.50 4.81
C HIS A 128 -16.27 11.17 5.32
N ILE A 129 -16.74 10.05 4.75
CA ILE A 129 -16.21 8.73 5.09
C ILE A 129 -14.95 8.45 4.28
N GLN A 130 -13.83 8.29 4.96
CA GLN A 130 -12.54 7.92 4.39
C GLN A 130 -11.87 6.81 5.23
N PRO A 131 -10.99 5.99 4.64
CA PRO A 131 -10.16 5.09 5.42
C PRO A 131 -9.00 5.85 6.10
N GLU A 132 -8.24 5.14 6.93
CA GLU A 132 -7.02 5.67 7.50
C GLU A 132 -5.98 6.06 6.44
N TRP A 133 -5.06 6.95 6.81
CA TRP A 133 -4.16 7.64 5.87
C TRP A 133 -3.37 6.71 4.95
N TYR A 134 -2.95 5.54 5.44
CA TYR A 134 -2.16 4.56 4.68
C TYR A 134 -2.96 3.84 3.57
N PHE A 135 -4.29 3.98 3.54
CA PHE A 135 -5.14 3.48 2.46
C PHE A 135 -5.63 4.56 1.50
N LEU A 136 -5.36 5.85 1.77
CA LEU A 136 -5.92 6.95 0.98
C LEU A 136 -5.51 6.93 -0.48
N PHE A 137 -4.27 6.53 -0.81
CA PHE A 137 -3.83 6.46 -2.21
C PHE A 137 -4.66 5.46 -3.02
N ALA A 138 -4.93 4.29 -2.45
CA ALA A 138 -5.70 3.23 -3.07
C ALA A 138 -7.19 3.60 -3.13
N TYR A 139 -7.70 4.28 -2.11
CA TYR A 139 -9.04 4.86 -2.09
C TYR A 139 -9.23 5.95 -3.15
N ALA A 140 -8.22 6.79 -3.39
CA ALA A 140 -8.26 7.76 -4.48
C ALA A 140 -8.35 7.09 -5.86
N ILE A 141 -7.59 6.01 -6.07
CA ILE A 141 -7.66 5.19 -7.30
C ILE A 141 -9.06 4.59 -7.50
N LEU A 142 -9.64 4.01 -6.44
CA LEU A 142 -11.01 3.45 -6.44
C LEU A 142 -12.04 4.49 -6.92
N ARG A 143 -11.99 5.70 -6.34
CA ARG A 143 -12.96 6.78 -6.65
C ARG A 143 -12.74 7.45 -8.00
N SER A 144 -11.55 7.32 -8.57
CA SER A 144 -11.22 7.96 -9.86
C SER A 144 -11.95 7.33 -11.04
N ILE A 145 -12.40 6.07 -10.93
CA ILE A 145 -13.10 5.36 -12.00
C ILE A 145 -14.61 5.42 -11.75
N PRO A 146 -15.42 6.05 -12.64
CA PRO A 146 -16.87 6.19 -12.47
C PRO A 146 -17.63 4.89 -12.81
N ASN A 147 -17.15 3.76 -12.32
CA ASN A 147 -17.78 2.45 -12.43
C ASN A 147 -17.43 1.62 -11.19
N LYS A 148 -18.43 1.07 -10.50
CA LYS A 148 -18.21 0.31 -9.26
C LYS A 148 -17.25 -0.87 -9.44
N LEU A 149 -17.48 -1.71 -10.46
CA LEU A 149 -16.62 -2.86 -10.74
C LEU A 149 -15.22 -2.42 -11.20
N GLY A 150 -15.15 -1.45 -12.11
CA GLY A 150 -13.88 -0.91 -12.61
C GLY A 150 -13.02 -0.30 -11.49
N GLY A 151 -13.62 0.47 -10.60
CA GLY A 151 -12.95 1.02 -9.42
C GLY A 151 -12.45 -0.06 -8.47
N VAL A 152 -13.24 -1.11 -8.20
CA VAL A 152 -12.82 -2.24 -7.37
C VAL A 152 -11.66 -3.02 -8.01
N ILE A 153 -11.71 -3.24 -9.32
CA ILE A 153 -10.60 -3.85 -10.06
C ILE A 153 -9.34 -2.99 -9.94
N ALA A 154 -9.46 -1.67 -10.14
CA ALA A 154 -8.32 -0.77 -10.05
C ALA A 154 -7.75 -0.68 -8.63
N LEU A 155 -8.59 -0.72 -7.60
CA LEU A 155 -8.16 -0.83 -6.20
C LEU A 155 -7.30 -2.07 -5.99
N VAL A 156 -7.78 -3.24 -6.39
CA VAL A 156 -7.03 -4.51 -6.24
C VAL A 156 -5.73 -4.46 -7.06
N MET A 157 -5.82 -4.00 -8.31
CA MET A 157 -4.67 -3.87 -9.19
C MET A 157 -3.64 -2.87 -8.66
N SER A 158 -4.04 -1.84 -7.92
CA SER A 158 -3.08 -0.87 -7.36
C SER A 158 -2.03 -1.53 -6.45
N ILE A 159 -2.37 -2.66 -5.82
CA ILE A 159 -1.44 -3.43 -4.98
C ILE A 159 -0.92 -4.66 -5.76
N ALA A 160 -1.81 -5.40 -6.42
CA ALA A 160 -1.47 -6.63 -7.14
C ALA A 160 -0.48 -6.40 -8.29
N ILE A 161 -0.42 -5.18 -8.83
CA ILE A 161 0.54 -4.81 -9.88
C ILE A 161 2.01 -5.00 -9.43
N LEU A 162 2.31 -5.00 -8.12
CA LEU A 162 3.67 -5.27 -7.64
C LEU A 162 4.15 -6.68 -8.01
N PHE A 163 3.24 -7.65 -8.18
CA PHE A 163 3.59 -9.03 -8.58
C PHE A 163 4.13 -9.13 -10.01
N ILE A 164 3.89 -8.13 -10.87
CA ILE A 164 4.42 -8.15 -12.25
C ILE A 164 5.88 -7.68 -12.31
N LEU A 165 6.36 -6.96 -11.30
CA LEU A 165 7.68 -6.30 -11.31
C LEU A 165 8.86 -7.24 -11.59
N PRO A 166 8.93 -8.46 -11.01
CA PRO A 166 10.00 -9.40 -11.32
C PRO A 166 10.04 -9.85 -12.80
N PHE A 167 8.92 -9.76 -13.50
CA PHE A 167 8.82 -10.17 -14.91
C PHE A 167 9.11 -9.03 -15.88
N THR A 168 8.81 -7.78 -15.49
CA THR A 168 9.00 -6.59 -16.34
C THR A 168 10.38 -5.97 -16.18
N ASN A 169 10.98 -6.02 -14.99
CA ASN A 169 12.27 -5.37 -14.71
C ASN A 169 13.46 -6.32 -14.93
N LYS A 170 13.61 -6.83 -16.16
CA LYS A 170 14.75 -7.67 -16.55
C LYS A 170 15.84 -6.82 -17.20
N PHE A 171 16.55 -6.08 -16.37
CA PHE A 171 17.59 -5.15 -16.81
C PHE A 171 18.98 -5.76 -16.69
N THR A 172 19.96 -5.26 -17.45
CA THR A 172 21.37 -5.68 -17.39
C THR A 172 22.02 -5.31 -16.07
N PHE A 173 21.78 -4.09 -15.57
CA PHE A 173 22.16 -3.72 -14.21
C PHE A 173 20.99 -3.96 -13.26
N GLN A 174 21.24 -4.63 -12.14
CA GLN A 174 20.18 -4.91 -11.15
C GLN A 174 19.72 -3.64 -10.42
N SER A 175 20.59 -2.64 -10.25
CA SER A 175 20.29 -1.41 -9.51
C SER A 175 19.90 -0.25 -10.42
N ASN A 176 18.89 0.52 -10.01
CA ASN A 176 18.51 1.77 -10.67
C ASN A 176 19.58 2.87 -10.58
N GLN A 177 20.64 2.70 -9.77
CA GLN A 177 21.75 3.66 -9.70
C GLN A 177 22.39 3.93 -11.07
N PHE A 178 22.34 2.95 -11.98
CA PHE A 178 22.89 3.06 -13.34
C PHE A 178 21.87 3.43 -14.42
N TYR A 179 20.62 3.74 -14.02
CA TYR A 179 19.54 4.18 -14.91
C TYR A 179 19.00 5.55 -14.48
N PRO A 180 19.66 6.67 -14.85
CA PRO A 180 19.28 8.01 -14.38
C PRO A 180 17.82 8.39 -14.69
N ILE A 181 17.32 8.02 -15.87
CA ILE A 181 15.93 8.33 -16.25
C ILE A 181 14.94 7.50 -15.41
N ASN A 182 15.25 6.23 -15.14
CA ASN A 182 14.42 5.40 -14.26
C ASN A 182 14.43 5.90 -12.82
N GLN A 183 15.51 6.53 -12.34
CA GLN A 183 15.50 7.21 -11.03
C GLN A 183 14.49 8.36 -11.01
N ILE A 184 14.44 9.18 -12.07
CA ILE A 184 13.43 10.24 -12.20
C ILE A 184 12.02 9.63 -12.20
N LEU A 185 11.79 8.55 -12.96
CA LEU A 185 10.49 7.86 -12.98
C LEU A 185 10.10 7.31 -11.60
N PHE A 186 11.06 6.76 -10.85
CA PHE A 186 10.82 6.27 -9.49
C PHE A 186 10.40 7.39 -8.53
N TRP A 187 11.06 8.56 -8.60
CA TRP A 187 10.66 9.72 -7.81
C TRP A 187 9.31 10.29 -8.24
N MET A 188 9.01 10.30 -9.55
CA MET A 188 7.69 10.67 -10.07
C MET A 188 6.60 9.73 -9.54
N MET A 189 6.85 8.42 -9.48
CA MET A 189 5.93 7.46 -8.86
C MET A 189 5.74 7.75 -7.37
N THR A 190 6.82 7.99 -6.63
CA THR A 190 6.75 8.33 -5.20
C THR A 190 5.88 9.56 -4.95
N ILE A 191 6.11 10.63 -5.73
CA ILE A 191 5.30 11.85 -5.67
C ILE A 191 3.85 11.56 -6.04
N THR A 192 3.60 10.72 -7.05
CA THR A 192 2.24 10.33 -7.46
C THR A 192 1.48 9.64 -6.32
N VAL A 193 2.12 8.72 -5.58
CA VAL A 193 1.49 8.07 -4.41
C VAL A 193 1.19 9.07 -3.30
N ILE A 194 2.09 10.03 -3.04
CA ILE A 194 1.85 11.11 -2.06
C ILE A 194 0.66 11.99 -2.49
N LEU A 195 0.60 12.37 -3.77
CA LEU A 195 -0.50 13.17 -4.31
C LEU A 195 -1.83 12.40 -4.31
N LEU A 196 -1.82 11.10 -4.61
CA LEU A 196 -3.00 10.24 -4.48
C LEU A 196 -3.46 10.13 -3.02
N THR A 197 -2.53 10.06 -2.07
CA THR A 197 -2.84 10.09 -0.62
C THR A 197 -3.54 11.40 -0.26
N TRP A 198 -3.03 12.54 -0.75
CA TRP A 198 -3.67 13.84 -0.57
C TRP A 198 -5.06 13.91 -1.20
N ILE A 199 -5.23 13.45 -2.45
CA ILE A 199 -6.54 13.40 -3.13
C ILE A 199 -7.52 12.48 -2.41
N GLY A 200 -7.05 11.38 -1.82
CA GLY A 200 -7.88 10.46 -1.04
C GLY A 200 -8.54 11.15 0.16
N ALA A 201 -7.88 12.16 0.74
CA ALA A 201 -8.41 12.96 1.86
C ALA A 201 -9.31 14.14 1.42
N ARG A 202 -9.47 14.38 0.11
CA ARG A 202 -10.29 15.48 -0.42
C ARG A 202 -11.69 15.00 -0.81
N PRO A 203 -12.69 15.92 -0.75
CA PRO A 203 -14.05 15.61 -1.19
C PRO A 203 -14.09 15.30 -2.69
N VAL A 204 -15.15 14.62 -3.12
CA VAL A 204 -15.38 14.25 -4.52
C VAL A 204 -16.01 15.43 -5.26
N GLU A 205 -15.22 16.47 -5.48
CA GLU A 205 -15.63 17.73 -6.12
C GLU A 205 -14.54 18.22 -7.08
N ASP A 206 -14.87 19.11 -8.01
CA ASP A 206 -13.87 19.75 -8.87
C ASP A 206 -12.99 20.71 -8.05
N PRO A 207 -11.66 20.77 -8.28
CA PRO A 207 -10.88 20.08 -9.33
C PRO A 207 -10.29 18.73 -8.90
N TYR A 208 -10.66 18.19 -7.73
CA TYR A 208 -10.06 16.98 -7.16
C TYR A 208 -10.40 15.71 -7.96
N ILE A 209 -11.59 15.66 -8.57
CA ILE A 209 -12.01 14.53 -9.43
C ILE A 209 -11.03 14.36 -10.60
N LEU A 210 -10.86 15.40 -11.41
CA LEU A 210 -9.96 15.37 -12.57
C LEU A 210 -8.51 15.10 -12.13
N THR A 211 -8.08 15.72 -11.03
CA THR A 211 -6.73 15.51 -10.49
C THR A 211 -6.50 14.05 -10.10
N GLY A 212 -7.46 13.42 -9.39
CA GLY A 212 -7.38 12.01 -9.02
C GLY A 212 -7.34 11.07 -10.23
N GLN A 213 -8.13 11.36 -11.26
CA GLN A 213 -8.13 10.61 -12.52
C GLN A 213 -6.78 10.67 -13.23
N LEU A 214 -6.20 11.86 -13.37
CA LEU A 214 -4.89 12.04 -14.00
C LEU A 214 -3.79 11.32 -13.22
N LEU A 215 -3.77 11.44 -11.89
CA LEU A 215 -2.79 10.75 -11.04
C LEU A 215 -2.94 9.23 -11.09
N THR A 216 -4.16 8.72 -11.17
CA THR A 216 -4.43 7.28 -11.31
C THR A 216 -3.88 6.75 -12.64
N VAL A 217 -4.04 7.50 -13.73
CA VAL A 217 -3.46 7.15 -15.03
C VAL A 217 -1.93 7.16 -14.96
N ILE A 218 -1.33 8.20 -14.37
CA ILE A 218 0.13 8.31 -14.18
C ILE A 218 0.66 7.13 -13.35
N TYR A 219 -0.04 6.74 -12.29
CA TYR A 219 0.31 5.60 -11.45
C TYR A 219 0.42 4.31 -12.26
N PHE A 220 -0.62 3.94 -13.02
CA PHE A 220 -0.59 2.70 -13.81
C PHE A 220 0.38 2.78 -15.00
N LEU A 221 0.53 3.95 -15.63
CA LEU A 221 1.47 4.14 -16.74
C LEU A 221 2.92 3.90 -16.34
N TYR A 222 3.31 4.21 -15.10
CA TYR A 222 4.67 3.95 -14.61
C TYR A 222 5.10 2.49 -14.81
N PHE A 223 4.23 1.53 -14.53
CA PHE A 223 4.56 0.10 -14.62
C PHE A 223 4.79 -0.37 -16.06
N ILE A 224 4.31 0.39 -17.05
CA ILE A 224 4.54 0.15 -18.47
C ILE A 224 5.76 0.95 -18.96
N ILE A 225 5.85 2.22 -18.60
CA ILE A 225 6.90 3.13 -19.08
C ILE A 225 8.26 2.78 -18.48
N ASN A 226 8.34 2.45 -17.19
CA ASN A 226 9.58 2.16 -16.49
C ASN A 226 10.43 1.08 -17.19
N PRO A 227 9.91 -0.12 -17.49
CA PRO A 227 10.69 -1.14 -18.20
C PRO A 227 11.05 -0.74 -19.65
N LEU A 228 10.17 -0.03 -20.36
CA LEU A 228 10.45 0.42 -21.73
C LEU A 228 11.62 1.43 -21.78
N VAL A 229 11.65 2.36 -20.82
CA VAL A 229 12.73 3.35 -20.70
C VAL A 229 14.06 2.70 -20.34
N ALA A 230 14.04 1.67 -19.48
CA ALA A 230 15.25 0.92 -19.15
C ALA A 230 15.81 0.17 -20.38
N ILE A 231 14.94 -0.50 -21.16
CA ILE A 231 15.35 -1.17 -22.40
C ILE A 231 15.92 -0.16 -23.41
N TRP A 232 15.30 1.00 -23.55
CA TRP A 232 15.81 2.07 -24.41
C TRP A 232 17.19 2.55 -23.95
N TRP A 233 17.38 2.75 -22.63
CA TRP A 233 18.66 3.13 -22.05
C TRP A 233 19.75 2.08 -22.32
N GLU A 234 19.44 0.79 -22.19
CA GLU A 234 20.38 -0.29 -22.51
C GLU A 234 20.80 -0.30 -23.98
N ASN A 235 19.89 0.01 -24.89
CA ASN A 235 20.21 0.08 -26.31
C ASN A 235 21.09 1.28 -26.65
N LEU A 236 21.05 2.36 -25.87
CA LEU A 236 21.97 3.50 -26.02
C LEU A 236 23.37 3.21 -25.48
N MET A 237 23.51 2.30 -24.52
CA MET A 237 24.79 1.92 -23.94
C MET A 237 25.54 0.87 -24.78
N LYS A 238 24.88 0.27 -25.78
CA LYS A 238 25.49 -0.64 -26.74
C LYS A 238 26.04 0.13 -27.93
#